data_AF-A0A2H9MAY0-F1
#
_entry.id   AF-A0A2H9MAY0-F1
#
_cell.length_a   1.000
_cell.length_b   1.000
_cell.length_c   1.000
_cell.angle_alpha   90.00
_cell.angle_beta   90.00
_cell.angle_gamma   90.00
#
_symmetry.space_group_name_H-M   'P 1'
#
loop_
_entity.id
_entity.type
_entity.pdbx_description
1 polymer ?
#
loop_
_entity_poly.entity_id
_entity_poly.type
_entity_poly.pdbx_seq_one_letter_code
_entity_poly.pdbx_strand_id
1 'polypeptide(L)'
;MNSSTYQTKLKNSKTSKGGIENFEKKVSQMLLFFIPTFVIIIYFIFKETDFKGLIGRININYLILLIALMVFAWLLNTIKFFFVVRLAKGRVTFNKAFEIVLAAIFGANITPFYTGGIATQTYFLTKFAETIGRSIAISVIFFILTLIVAVIFALILFFIPHGFVTGL
;
A
#
# COMPACT_ATOMS: atom_id res chain seq x y z
N MET A 1 14.11 31.17 35.75
CA MET A 1 13.96 29.93 34.96
C MET A 1 14.81 28.85 35.63
N ASN A 2 14.19 27.79 36.15
CA ASN A 2 14.80 26.91 37.17
C ASN A 2 15.85 25.95 36.57
N SER A 3 17.02 25.83 37.20
CA SER A 3 18.15 24.95 36.80
C SER A 3 17.72 23.49 36.57
N SER A 4 16.77 23.01 37.38
CA SER A 4 16.16 21.68 37.23
C SER A 4 15.50 21.48 35.86
N THR A 5 14.79 22.48 35.35
CA THR A 5 14.06 22.40 34.07
C THR A 5 15.00 22.33 32.87
N TYR A 6 16.18 22.97 32.94
CA TYR A 6 17.20 22.89 31.90
C TYR A 6 17.85 21.50 31.84
N GLN A 7 18.13 20.90 33.00
CA GLN A 7 18.73 19.57 33.06
C GLN A 7 17.79 18.49 32.52
N THR A 8 16.49 18.59 32.78
CA THR A 8 15.49 17.68 32.21
C THR A 8 15.40 17.83 30.68
N LYS A 9 15.44 19.06 30.16
CA LYS A 9 15.39 19.32 28.70
C LYS A 9 16.65 18.81 27.99
N LEU A 10 17.82 18.99 28.61
CA LEU A 10 19.10 18.49 28.09
C LEU A 10 19.16 16.96 28.11
N LYS A 11 18.69 16.32 29.19
CA LYS A 11 18.62 14.85 29.29
C LYS A 11 17.68 14.27 28.22
N ASN A 12 16.49 14.84 28.06
CA ASN A 12 15.53 14.42 27.03
C ASN A 12 16.03 14.67 25.60
N SER A 13 16.80 15.74 25.37
CA SER A 13 17.41 15.99 24.06
C SER A 13 18.51 14.98 23.70
N LYS A 14 19.32 14.56 24.68
CA LYS A 14 20.37 13.55 24.48
C LYS A 14 19.80 12.14 24.26
N THR A 15 18.77 11.74 25.00
CA THR A 15 18.11 10.43 24.78
C THR A 15 17.37 10.36 23.47
N SER A 16 16.68 11.44 23.05
CA SER A 16 16.04 11.52 21.73
C SER A 16 17.05 11.44 20.58
N LYS A 17 18.18 12.17 20.68
CA LYS A 17 19.23 12.17 19.66
C LYS A 17 19.92 10.80 19.53
N GLY A 18 20.22 10.14 20.66
CA GLY A 18 20.77 8.78 20.66
C GLY A 18 19.83 7.73 20.06
N GLY A 19 18.52 7.88 20.22
CA GLY A 19 17.52 6.99 19.59
C GLY A 19 17.51 7.10 18.07
N ILE A 20 17.58 8.33 17.54
CA ILE A 20 17.61 8.60 16.09
C ILE A 20 18.90 8.06 15.46
N GLU A 21 20.07 8.33 16.07
CA GLU A 21 21.36 7.84 15.56
C GLU A 21 21.44 6.30 15.53
N ASN A 22 20.87 5.63 16.54
CA ASN A 22 20.79 4.16 16.56
C ASN A 22 19.84 3.61 15.49
N PHE A 23 18.75 4.30 15.19
CA PHE A 23 17.83 3.93 14.12
C PHE A 23 18.48 4.11 12.74
N GLU A 24 19.13 5.23 12.48
CA GLU A 24 19.87 5.49 11.23
C GLU A 24 20.96 4.44 10.99
N LYS A 25 21.71 4.05 12.03
CA LYS A 25 22.70 2.98 11.94
C LYS A 25 22.09 1.62 11.61
N LYS A 26 20.93 1.27 12.20
CA LYS A 26 20.22 0.02 11.87
C LYS A 26 19.71 0.01 10.44
N VAL A 27 19.12 1.12 9.97
CA VAL A 27 18.65 1.27 8.59
C VAL A 27 19.82 1.19 7.61
N SER A 28 20.94 1.86 7.91
CA SER A 28 22.16 1.81 7.09
C SER A 28 22.73 0.40 7.00
N GLN A 29 22.76 -0.34 8.11
CA GLN A 29 23.18 -1.75 8.11
C GLN A 29 22.23 -2.64 7.30
N MET A 30 20.91 -2.43 7.35
CA MET A 30 19.96 -3.15 6.49
C MET A 30 20.22 -2.87 5.01
N LEU A 31 20.45 -1.62 4.63
CA LEU A 31 20.74 -1.23 3.25
C LEU A 31 22.06 -1.85 2.75
N LEU A 32 23.09 -1.95 3.60
CA LEU A 32 24.39 -2.53 3.27
C LEU A 32 24.29 -3.99 2.81
N PHE A 33 23.39 -4.79 3.40
CA PHE A 33 23.15 -6.17 2.97
C PHE A 33 22.17 -6.26 1.80
N PHE A 34 21.18 -5.36 1.75
CA PHE A 34 20.13 -5.40 0.73
C PHE A 34 20.67 -5.05 -0.66
N ILE A 35 21.51 -4.02 -0.77
CA ILE A 35 22.07 -3.54 -2.04
C ILE A 35 22.88 -4.63 -2.78
N PRO A 36 23.89 -5.28 -2.19
CA PRO A 36 24.67 -6.30 -2.90
C PRO A 36 23.82 -7.52 -3.24
N THR A 37 22.88 -7.91 -2.38
CA THR A 37 21.95 -9.02 -2.67
C THR A 37 21.08 -8.68 -3.88
N PHE A 38 20.55 -7.46 -3.94
CA PHE A 38 19.74 -6.97 -5.06
C PHE A 38 20.55 -6.90 -6.36
N VAL A 39 21.80 -6.43 -6.30
CA VAL A 39 22.73 -6.38 -7.44
C VAL A 39 23.07 -7.78 -7.95
N ILE A 40 23.34 -8.74 -7.07
CA ILE A 40 23.61 -10.13 -7.44
C ILE A 40 22.38 -10.75 -8.12
N ILE A 41 21.19 -10.55 -7.57
CA ILE A 41 19.94 -11.04 -8.16
C ILE A 41 19.74 -10.45 -9.56
N ILE A 42 19.88 -9.12 -9.71
CA ILE A 42 19.77 -8.46 -11.02
C ILE A 42 20.82 -9.01 -11.99
N TYR A 43 22.08 -9.15 -11.56
CA TYR A 43 23.15 -9.69 -12.40
C TYR A 43 22.82 -11.11 -12.88
N PHE A 44 22.36 -11.99 -12.00
CA PHE A 44 21.94 -13.35 -12.37
C PHE A 44 20.75 -13.34 -13.33
N ILE A 45 19.74 -12.48 -13.09
CA ILE A 45 18.61 -12.32 -14.01
C ILE A 45 19.13 -11.91 -15.40
N PHE A 46 19.95 -10.88 -15.51
CA PHE A 46 20.41 -10.40 -16.82
C PHE A 46 21.35 -11.37 -17.54
N LYS A 47 22.08 -12.21 -16.81
CA LYS A 47 23.00 -13.19 -17.39
C LYS A 47 22.28 -14.43 -17.91
N GLU A 48 21.28 -14.93 -17.18
CA GLU A 48 20.56 -16.17 -17.49
C GLU A 48 19.37 -15.93 -18.44
N THR A 49 18.89 -14.68 -18.53
CA THR A 49 17.60 -14.39 -19.16
C THR A 49 17.78 -13.77 -20.55
N ASP A 50 17.36 -14.50 -21.59
CA ASP A 50 17.18 -13.91 -22.92
C ASP A 50 15.87 -13.09 -22.97
N PHE A 51 15.99 -11.79 -22.69
CA PHE A 51 14.87 -10.85 -22.71
C PHE A 51 14.16 -10.79 -24.08
N LYS A 52 14.88 -10.96 -25.19
CA LYS A 52 14.26 -10.93 -26.53
C LYS A 52 13.40 -12.17 -26.74
N GLY A 53 13.90 -13.34 -26.32
CA GLY A 53 13.13 -14.58 -26.32
C GLY A 53 11.90 -14.53 -25.41
N LEU A 54 11.99 -13.85 -24.26
CA LEU A 54 10.85 -13.67 -23.35
C LEU A 54 9.78 -12.73 -23.91
N ILE A 55 10.16 -11.56 -24.43
CA ILE A 55 9.20 -10.63 -25.06
C ILE A 55 8.47 -11.32 -26.22
N GLY A 56 9.18 -12.13 -27.02
CA GLY A 56 8.60 -12.88 -28.13
C GLY A 56 7.60 -13.97 -27.71
N ARG A 57 7.63 -14.41 -26.45
CA ARG A 57 6.69 -15.40 -25.89
C ARG A 57 5.47 -14.77 -25.21
N ILE A 58 5.44 -13.45 -25.05
CA ILE A 58 4.29 -12.76 -24.46
C ILE A 58 3.12 -12.84 -25.45
N ASN A 59 2.07 -13.54 -25.05
CA ASN A 59 0.83 -13.57 -25.81
C ASN A 59 0.05 -12.27 -25.53
N ILE A 60 -0.12 -11.45 -26.56
CA ILE A 60 -0.79 -10.15 -26.48
C ILE A 60 -2.24 -10.26 -25.98
N ASN A 61 -2.94 -11.38 -26.27
CA ASN A 61 -4.31 -11.57 -25.83
C ASN A 61 -4.40 -11.69 -24.31
N TYR A 62 -3.46 -12.41 -23.68
CA TYR A 62 -3.39 -12.48 -22.22
C TYR A 62 -2.98 -11.15 -21.59
N LEU A 63 -2.13 -10.36 -22.26
CA LEU A 63 -1.77 -9.03 -21.79
C LEU A 63 -2.98 -8.08 -21.81
N ILE A 64 -3.76 -8.10 -22.89
CA ILE A 64 -5.01 -7.32 -23.00
C ILE A 64 -6.01 -7.76 -21.93
N LEU A 65 -6.17 -9.06 -21.74
CA LEU A 65 -7.04 -9.62 -20.70
C LEU A 65 -6.61 -9.16 -19.30
N LEU A 66 -5.31 -9.19 -19.01
CA LEU A 66 -4.75 -8.71 -17.73
C LEU A 66 -5.09 -7.23 -17.50
N ILE A 67 -4.87 -6.37 -18.50
CA ILE A 67 -5.20 -4.95 -18.41
C ILE A 67 -6.70 -4.74 -18.21
N ALA A 68 -7.54 -5.49 -18.92
CA ALA A 68 -8.99 -5.43 -18.77
C ALA A 68 -9.45 -5.82 -17.35
N LEU A 69 -8.92 -6.92 -16.80
CA LEU A 69 -9.20 -7.33 -15.42
C LEU A 69 -8.72 -6.30 -14.40
N MET A 70 -7.56 -5.68 -14.64
CA MET A 70 -7.01 -4.66 -13.76
C MET A 70 -7.90 -3.42 -13.71
N VAL A 71 -8.35 -2.92 -14.86
CA VAL A 71 -9.30 -1.80 -14.93
C VAL A 71 -10.63 -2.18 -14.28
N PHE A 72 -11.12 -3.39 -14.52
CA PHE A 72 -12.34 -3.89 -13.90
C PHE A 72 -12.22 -3.94 -12.36
N ALA A 73 -11.08 -4.40 -11.83
CA ALA A 73 -10.81 -4.39 -10.40
C ALA A 73 -10.80 -2.97 -9.82
N TRP A 74 -10.23 -1.99 -10.53
CA TRP A 74 -10.27 -0.59 -10.10
C TRP A 74 -11.69 -0.03 -10.05
N LEU A 75 -12.53 -0.37 -11.03
CA LEU A 75 -13.94 0.03 -11.05
C LEU A 75 -14.71 -0.59 -9.88
N LEU A 76 -14.56 -1.89 -9.61
CA LEU A 76 -15.19 -2.55 -8.46
C LEU A 76 -14.74 -1.92 -7.14
N ASN A 77 -13.43 -1.64 -7.00
CA ASN A 77 -12.90 -1.00 -5.80
C ASN A 77 -13.47 0.41 -5.62
N THR A 78 -13.69 1.12 -6.72
CA THR A 78 -14.32 2.44 -6.73
C THR A 78 -15.79 2.40 -6.39
N ILE A 79 -16.54 1.44 -6.92
CA ILE A 79 -17.95 1.23 -6.57
C ILE A 79 -18.07 0.99 -5.05
N LYS A 80 -17.27 0.07 -4.51
CA LYS A 80 -17.20 -0.20 -3.07
C LYS A 80 -16.89 1.08 -2.28
N PHE A 81 -15.86 1.83 -2.68
CA PHE A 81 -15.48 3.06 -2.01
C PHE A 81 -16.59 4.13 -2.06
N PHE A 82 -17.20 4.31 -3.22
CA PHE A 82 -18.30 5.25 -3.43
C PHE A 82 -19.48 4.94 -2.50
N PHE A 83 -19.85 3.67 -2.33
CA PHE A 83 -20.88 3.26 -1.38
C PHE A 83 -20.48 3.55 0.07
N VAL A 84 -19.24 3.24 0.48
CA VAL A 84 -18.77 3.56 1.84
C VAL A 84 -18.87 5.06 2.14
N VAL A 85 -18.45 5.90 1.19
CA VAL A 85 -18.56 7.36 1.33
C VAL A 85 -20.03 7.80 1.43
N ARG A 86 -20.91 7.26 0.58
CA ARG A 86 -22.35 7.59 0.58
C ARG A 86 -23.04 7.15 1.88
N LEU A 87 -22.73 5.95 2.38
CA LEU A 87 -23.25 5.44 3.66
C LEU A 87 -22.77 6.28 4.83
N ALA A 88 -21.54 6.77 4.77
CA ALA A 88 -21.01 7.72 5.72
C ALA A 88 -21.62 9.12 5.57
N LYS A 89 -22.68 9.31 4.76
CA LYS A 89 -23.38 10.57 4.39
C LYS A 89 -22.51 11.56 3.59
N GLY A 90 -21.46 11.08 2.94
CA GLY A 90 -20.53 11.93 2.22
C GLY A 90 -20.96 12.28 0.79
N ARG A 91 -20.50 13.42 0.29
CA ARG A 91 -20.93 13.99 -1.00
C ARG A 91 -19.82 13.93 -2.04
N VAL A 92 -19.54 12.73 -2.56
CA VAL A 92 -18.56 12.51 -3.63
C VAL A 92 -19.27 11.95 -4.86
N THR A 93 -18.87 12.40 -6.06
CA THR A 93 -19.34 11.84 -7.34
C THR A 93 -18.52 10.61 -7.71
N PHE A 94 -19.06 9.71 -8.54
CA PHE A 94 -18.35 8.49 -8.92
C PHE A 94 -16.98 8.79 -9.55
N ASN A 95 -16.90 9.78 -10.44
CA ASN A 95 -15.63 10.17 -11.08
C ASN A 95 -14.59 10.64 -10.07
N LYS A 96 -15.01 11.38 -9.04
CA LYS A 96 -14.09 11.79 -7.96
C LYS A 96 -13.70 10.64 -7.06
N ALA A 97 -14.63 9.71 -6.78
CA ALA A 97 -14.30 8.49 -6.07
C ALA A 97 -13.26 7.66 -6.84
N PHE A 98 -13.38 7.57 -8.17
CA PHE A 98 -12.43 6.88 -9.04
C PHE A 98 -11.03 7.53 -8.99
N GLU A 99 -10.97 8.85 -9.13
CA GLU A 99 -9.72 9.63 -9.00
C GLU A 99 -9.04 9.39 -7.65
N ILE A 100 -9.80 9.44 -6.55
CA ILE A 100 -9.30 9.19 -5.20
C ILE A 100 -8.75 7.77 -5.07
N VAL A 101 -9.46 6.76 -5.59
CA VAL A 101 -9.05 5.36 -5.51
C VAL A 101 -7.77 5.10 -6.30
N LEU A 102 -7.65 5.65 -7.50
CA LEU A 102 -6.41 5.53 -8.29
C LEU A 102 -5.23 6.20 -7.59
N ALA A 103 -5.43 7.41 -7.05
CA ALA A 103 -4.40 8.11 -6.28
C ALA A 103 -3.99 7.30 -5.04
N ALA A 104 -4.95 6.70 -4.33
CA ALA A 104 -4.69 5.84 -3.19
C ALA A 104 -3.92 4.57 -3.59
N ILE A 105 -4.29 3.90 -4.68
CA ILE A 105 -3.56 2.72 -5.18
C ILE A 105 -2.12 3.09 -5.55
N PHE A 106 -1.93 4.22 -6.24
CA PHE A 106 -0.60 4.72 -6.57
C PHE A 106 0.23 5.01 -5.31
N GLY A 107 -0.33 5.76 -4.37
CA GLY A 107 0.30 6.07 -3.09
C GLY A 107 0.63 4.82 -2.29
N ALA A 108 -0.21 3.79 -2.35
CA ALA A 108 0.03 2.52 -1.67
C ALA A 108 1.22 1.77 -2.27
N ASN A 109 1.32 1.72 -3.61
CA ASN A 109 2.35 0.95 -4.31
C ASN A 109 3.75 1.61 -4.29
N ILE A 110 3.83 2.94 -4.16
CA ILE A 110 5.11 3.63 -4.06
C ILE A 110 5.69 3.66 -2.63
N THR A 111 4.85 3.40 -1.62
CA THR A 111 5.27 3.39 -0.21
C THR A 111 5.46 1.97 0.35
N PRO A 112 6.49 1.74 1.18
CA PRO A 112 6.58 0.49 1.92
C PRO A 112 5.37 0.31 2.85
N PHE A 113 4.94 -0.93 3.03
CA PHE A 113 3.82 -1.32 3.90
C PHE A 113 2.44 -0.79 3.52
N TYR A 114 2.22 -0.32 2.27
CA TYR A 114 0.90 0.08 1.78
C TYR A 114 0.28 1.31 2.51
N THR A 115 1.05 1.98 3.37
CA THR A 115 0.58 3.06 4.25
C THR A 115 0.21 4.33 3.48
N GLY A 116 0.89 4.61 2.36
CA GLY A 116 0.64 5.74 1.50
C GLY A 116 -0.76 5.74 0.90
N GLY A 117 -1.42 4.58 0.77
CA GLY A 117 -2.77 4.49 0.22
C GLY A 117 -3.81 5.13 1.11
N ILE A 118 -3.82 4.79 2.41
CA ILE A 118 -4.77 5.34 3.38
C ILE A 118 -4.55 6.84 3.57
N ALA A 119 -3.29 7.26 3.63
CA ALA A 119 -2.92 8.68 3.74
C ALA A 119 -3.42 9.49 2.53
N THR A 120 -3.17 8.99 1.32
CA THR A 120 -3.59 9.63 0.06
C THR A 120 -5.12 9.69 -0.04
N GLN A 121 -5.80 8.59 0.27
CA GLN A 121 -7.26 8.52 0.28
C GLN A 121 -7.87 9.56 1.22
N THR A 122 -7.35 9.64 2.45
CA THR A 122 -7.79 10.59 3.47
C THR A 122 -7.57 12.03 3.01
N TYR A 123 -6.38 12.34 2.47
CA TYR A 123 -6.02 13.68 2.02
C TYR A 123 -6.93 14.19 0.91
N PHE A 124 -7.28 13.35 -0.07
CA PHE A 124 -8.18 13.79 -1.12
C PHE A 124 -9.63 13.91 -0.63
N LEU A 125 -10.10 13.01 0.23
CA LEU A 125 -11.45 13.11 0.83
C LEU A 125 -11.65 14.44 1.57
N THR A 126 -10.65 14.90 2.34
CA THR A 126 -10.73 16.18 3.05
C THR A 126 -10.79 17.38 2.12
N LYS A 127 -10.13 17.29 0.95
CA LYS A 127 -10.15 18.34 -0.06
C LYS A 127 -11.50 18.44 -0.79
N PHE A 128 -12.24 17.33 -0.92
CA PHE A 128 -13.39 17.26 -1.81
C PHE A 128 -14.76 17.41 -1.14
N ALA A 129 -14.94 17.07 0.14
CA ALA A 129 -16.24 17.28 0.81
C ALA A 129 -16.29 17.02 2.32
N GLU A 130 -15.25 16.45 2.93
CA GLU A 130 -15.38 15.83 4.26
C GLU A 130 -14.48 16.44 5.32
N THR A 131 -14.95 16.41 6.57
CA THR A 131 -14.09 16.79 7.71
C THR A 131 -12.92 15.80 7.84
N ILE A 132 -11.82 16.24 8.45
CA ILE A 132 -10.62 15.41 8.64
C ILE A 132 -10.96 14.11 9.37
N GLY A 133 -11.69 14.19 10.48
CA GLY A 133 -12.09 13.01 11.26
C GLY A 133 -12.95 12.03 10.45
N ARG A 134 -13.87 12.54 9.64
CA ARG A 134 -14.76 11.70 8.82
C ARG A 134 -14.02 11.05 7.64
N SER A 135 -13.10 11.78 7.03
CA SER A 135 -12.25 11.27 5.95
C SER A 135 -11.35 10.12 6.42
N ILE A 136 -10.77 10.26 7.62
CA ILE A 136 -9.99 9.20 8.27
C ILE A 136 -10.90 8.00 8.55
N ALA A 137 -12.07 8.22 9.16
CA ALA A 137 -13.01 7.16 9.48
C ALA A 137 -13.45 6.38 8.23
N ILE A 138 -13.81 7.08 7.15
CA ILE A 138 -14.18 6.47 5.87
C ILE A 138 -13.03 5.60 5.31
N SER A 139 -11.81 6.13 5.29
CA SER A 139 -10.64 5.43 4.76
C SER A 139 -10.31 4.18 5.58
N VAL A 140 -10.43 4.27 6.90
CA VAL A 140 -10.21 3.14 7.83
C VAL A 140 -11.31 2.09 7.68
N ILE A 141 -12.59 2.48 7.60
CA ILE A 141 -13.71 1.56 7.36
C ILE A 141 -13.51 0.80 6.04
N PHE A 142 -13.13 1.52 4.98
CA PHE A 142 -12.86 0.94 3.68
C PHE A 142 -11.70 -0.07 3.73
N PHE A 143 -10.63 0.25 4.46
CA PHE A 143 -9.50 -0.65 4.67
C PHE A 143 -9.89 -1.90 5.47
N ILE A 144 -10.57 -1.73 6.61
CA ILE A 144 -11.03 -2.84 7.46
C ILE A 144 -11.99 -3.75 6.69
N LEU A 145 -12.93 -3.18 5.94
CA LEU A 145 -13.85 -3.97 5.11
C LEU A 145 -13.08 -4.81 4.09
N THR A 146 -12.06 -4.23 3.45
CA THR A 146 -11.22 -4.94 2.49
C THR A 146 -10.43 -6.07 3.18
N LEU A 147 -9.92 -5.82 4.38
CA LEU A 147 -9.19 -6.81 5.16
C LEU A 147 -10.09 -7.96 5.62
N ILE A 148 -11.30 -7.66 6.10
CA ILE A 148 -12.28 -8.69 6.52
C ILE A 148 -12.62 -9.59 5.33
N VAL A 149 -12.93 -9.02 4.17
CA VAL A 149 -13.25 -9.80 2.97
C VAL A 149 -12.04 -10.66 2.56
N ALA A 150 -10.83 -10.09 2.56
CA ALA A 150 -9.62 -10.83 2.24
C ALA A 150 -9.36 -12.00 3.20
N VAL A 151 -9.53 -11.78 4.51
CA VAL A 151 -9.37 -12.83 5.53
C VAL A 151 -10.42 -13.93 5.38
N ILE A 152 -11.69 -13.57 5.15
CA ILE A 152 -12.75 -14.56 4.92
C ILE A 152 -12.43 -15.41 3.69
N PHE A 153 -12.06 -14.79 2.57
CA PHE A 153 -11.66 -15.52 1.37
C PHE A 153 -10.43 -16.41 1.60
N ALA A 154 -9.43 -15.92 2.33
CA ALA A 154 -8.24 -16.70 2.67
C ALA A 154 -8.58 -17.91 3.55
N LEU A 155 -9.45 -17.76 4.54
CA LEU A 155 -9.91 -18.85 5.39
C LEU A 155 -10.71 -19.88 4.58
N ILE A 156 -11.66 -19.43 3.76
CA ILE A 156 -12.42 -20.32 2.87
C ILE A 156 -11.48 -21.13 2.00
N LEU A 157 -10.52 -20.47 1.34
CA LEU A 157 -9.55 -21.14 0.48
C LEU A 157 -8.66 -22.14 1.27
N PHE A 158 -8.29 -21.81 2.52
CA PHE A 158 -7.48 -22.66 3.37
C PHE A 158 -8.21 -23.93 3.82
N PHE A 159 -9.53 -23.86 4.08
CA PHE A 159 -10.33 -25.00 4.53
C PHE A 159 -10.95 -25.81 3.38
N ILE A 160 -10.90 -25.34 2.14
CA ILE A 160 -11.33 -26.13 0.97
C ILE A 160 -10.28 -27.22 0.68
N PRO A 161 -10.68 -28.49 0.51
CA PRO A 161 -9.74 -29.59 0.27
C PRO A 161 -8.89 -29.37 -0.98
N HIS A 162 -7.62 -29.79 -0.89
CA HIS A 162 -6.48 -29.41 -1.73
C HIS A 162 -6.61 -29.58 -3.26
N GLY A 163 -7.66 -30.21 -3.78
CA GLY A 163 -7.87 -30.42 -5.21
C GLY A 163 -8.01 -29.14 -6.04
N PHE A 164 -8.38 -28.01 -5.41
CA PHE A 164 -8.44 -26.71 -6.07
C PHE A 164 -7.08 -25.97 -6.09
N VAL A 165 -6.19 -26.27 -5.13
CA VAL A 165 -4.87 -25.62 -5.02
C VAL A 165 -3.81 -26.34 -5.87
N THR A 166 -3.97 -27.64 -6.11
CA THR A 166 -3.10 -28.44 -7.00
C THR A 166 -3.57 -28.47 -8.46
N GLY A 167 -4.48 -27.57 -8.87
CA GLY A 167 -4.96 -27.43 -10.25
C GLY A 167 -3.99 -26.70 -11.19
N LEU A 168 -2.69 -26.88 -10.98
CA LEU A 168 -1.57 -26.41 -11.82
C LEU A 168 -0.39 -27.38 -11.68
#